data_AF-A0A1W1ZS49-F1
#
_entry.id   AF-A0A1W1ZS49-F1
#
_cell.length_a   1.000
_cell.length_b   1.000
_cell.length_c   1.000
_cell.angle_alpha   90.00
_cell.angle_beta   90.00
_cell.angle_gamma   90.00
#
_symmetry.space_group_name_H-M   'P 1'
#
loop_
_entity.id
_entity.type
_entity.pdbx_description
1 polymer ?
#
loop_
_entity_poly.entity_id
_entity_poly.type
_entity_poly.pdbx_seq_one_letter_code
_entity_poly.pdbx_strand_id
1 'polypeptide(L)'
;MKIFKTSQLIFALMISAVLSLSAPVVNAQSVQIKDAFARATNPGQSVGGGYLTIENPNATADKLMSVTYAKASSVQIHEMKMDGDKMIMRDIGTLAIPAKSKVELKPGGYHLMLMGLKEQLNDGDVIAVTLQFEKAGKVEVNMPVRAMSHGKMHNH
;
A
#
# COMPACT_ATOMS: atom_id res chain seq x y z
N MET A 1 -78.42 -23.03 14.56
CA MET A 1 -77.90 -24.38 14.89
C MET A 1 -77.23 -24.95 13.64
N LYS A 2 -75.91 -25.18 13.70
CA LYS A 2 -75.06 -26.05 12.84
C LYS A 2 -75.00 -25.81 11.31
N ILE A 3 -73.98 -25.11 10.76
CA ILE A 3 -72.73 -25.52 10.02
C ILE A 3 -72.87 -26.33 8.70
N PHE A 4 -71.96 -26.00 7.75
CA PHE A 4 -71.33 -26.74 6.61
C PHE A 4 -71.67 -26.17 5.21
N LYS A 5 -70.81 -25.41 4.48
CA LYS A 5 -69.44 -25.59 3.88
C LYS A 5 -69.50 -25.91 2.37
N THR A 6 -68.92 -25.05 1.51
CA THR A 6 -68.08 -25.32 0.29
C THR A 6 -67.81 -23.99 -0.46
N SER A 7 -66.61 -23.39 -0.41
CA SER A 7 -65.38 -23.60 -1.20
C SER A 7 -65.40 -23.04 -2.63
N GLN A 8 -64.65 -21.94 -2.88
CA GLN A 8 -63.97 -21.75 -4.18
C GLN A 8 -62.73 -20.82 -4.08
N LEU A 9 -61.58 -21.46 -4.24
CA LEU A 9 -60.30 -21.06 -4.85
C LEU A 9 -59.77 -19.62 -4.69
N ILE A 10 -58.67 -19.49 -3.93
CA ILE A 10 -57.70 -18.39 -4.07
C ILE A 10 -56.44 -18.96 -4.72
N PHE A 11 -56.11 -18.45 -5.90
CA PHE A 11 -54.89 -18.75 -6.64
C PHE A 11 -53.74 -17.90 -6.06
N ALA A 12 -52.91 -18.48 -5.21
CA ALA A 12 -51.76 -17.77 -4.61
C ALA A 12 -50.51 -17.97 -5.48
N LEU A 13 -50.12 -16.93 -6.21
CA LEU A 13 -48.87 -16.83 -6.96
C LEU A 13 -47.70 -16.62 -5.98
N MET A 14 -46.91 -17.68 -5.74
CA MET A 14 -45.69 -17.62 -4.95
C MET A 14 -44.56 -16.92 -5.74
N ILE A 15 -44.33 -15.64 -5.47
CA ILE A 15 -43.10 -14.94 -5.89
C ILE A 15 -42.02 -15.30 -4.87
N SER A 16 -41.14 -16.24 -5.22
CA SER A 16 -39.94 -16.54 -4.43
C SER A 16 -38.92 -15.42 -4.65
N ALA A 17 -38.79 -14.53 -3.67
CA ALA A 17 -37.73 -13.53 -3.64
C ALA A 17 -36.39 -14.23 -3.32
N VAL A 18 -35.54 -14.38 -4.31
CA VAL A 18 -34.16 -14.84 -4.12
C VAL A 18 -33.35 -13.67 -3.59
N LEU A 19 -33.17 -13.62 -2.27
CA LEU A 19 -32.34 -12.62 -1.62
C LEU A 19 -30.88 -13.06 -1.73
N SER A 20 -30.18 -12.60 -2.77
CA SER A 20 -28.74 -12.78 -2.91
C SER A 20 -28.01 -12.00 -1.82
N LEU A 21 -27.63 -12.69 -0.74
CA LEU A 21 -26.71 -12.15 0.28
C LEU A 21 -25.31 -12.05 -0.33
N SER A 22 -24.89 -10.85 -0.73
CA SER A 22 -23.48 -10.55 -0.99
C SER A 22 -22.75 -10.45 0.35
N ALA A 23 -22.10 -11.53 0.78
CA ALA A 23 -21.21 -11.48 1.94
C ALA A 23 -20.06 -10.50 1.67
N PRO A 24 -19.64 -9.68 2.65
CA PRO A 24 -18.46 -8.84 2.50
C PRO A 24 -17.25 -9.76 2.31
N VAL A 25 -16.51 -9.55 1.22
CA VAL A 25 -15.20 -10.18 1.01
C VAL A 25 -14.25 -9.58 2.05
N VAL A 26 -14.16 -10.23 3.21
CA VAL A 26 -13.12 -9.91 4.20
C VAL A 26 -11.81 -10.41 3.62
N ASN A 27 -10.98 -9.50 3.13
CA ASN A 27 -9.63 -9.84 2.69
C ASN A 27 -8.80 -10.25 3.91
N ALA A 28 -8.73 -11.55 4.19
CA ALA A 28 -8.07 -12.11 5.37
C ALA A 28 -6.53 -11.95 5.37
N GLN A 29 -5.96 -11.33 4.33
CA GLN A 29 -4.53 -11.12 4.14
C GLN A 29 -4.20 -9.63 4.13
N SER A 30 -4.56 -8.90 5.19
CA SER A 30 -4.17 -7.49 5.30
C SER A 30 -2.71 -7.37 5.74
N VAL A 31 -1.91 -6.62 4.98
CA VAL A 31 -0.61 -6.08 5.45
C VAL A 31 -0.86 -4.75 6.15
N GLN A 32 -0.02 -4.40 7.12
CA GLN A 32 -0.08 -3.13 7.83
C GLN A 32 1.06 -2.23 7.39
N ILE A 33 0.76 -0.96 7.15
CA ILE A 33 1.75 0.05 6.78
C ILE A 33 1.90 1.04 7.94
N LYS A 34 3.13 1.25 8.38
CA LYS A 34 3.47 2.16 9.49
C LYS A 34 4.55 3.13 9.08
N ASP A 35 4.66 4.22 9.83
CA ASP A 35 5.74 5.21 9.73
C ASP A 35 6.01 5.71 8.31
N ALA A 36 4.95 5.80 7.50
CA ALA A 36 5.08 6.22 6.11
C ALA A 36 5.40 7.72 6.05
N PHE A 37 6.43 8.09 5.30
CA PHE A 37 6.76 9.48 5.00
C PHE A 37 7.58 9.60 3.72
N ALA A 38 7.44 10.72 3.03
CA ALA A 38 8.29 11.10 1.91
C ALA A 38 9.24 12.23 2.33
N ARG A 39 10.38 12.35 1.65
CA ARG A 39 11.30 13.47 1.85
C ARG A 39 10.89 14.65 0.97
N ALA A 40 10.89 15.83 1.58
CA ALA A 40 10.80 17.08 0.84
C ALA A 40 11.93 17.18 -0.18
N THR A 41 11.63 17.71 -1.35
CA THR A 41 12.59 17.88 -2.45
C THR A 41 12.94 19.35 -2.63
N ASN A 42 14.14 19.63 -3.11
CA ASN A 42 14.52 21.00 -3.48
C ASN A 42 13.79 21.42 -4.77
N PRO A 43 13.61 22.74 -5.01
CA PRO A 43 13.06 23.22 -6.28
C PRO A 43 13.84 22.68 -7.48
N GLY A 44 13.13 22.17 -8.49
CA GLY A 44 13.72 21.58 -9.70
C GLY A 44 14.25 20.15 -9.56
N GLN A 45 14.21 19.55 -8.37
CA GLN A 45 14.61 18.16 -8.17
C GLN A 45 13.52 17.20 -8.69
N SER A 46 13.89 16.35 -9.65
CA SER A 46 12.97 15.41 -10.31
C SER A 46 12.88 14.04 -9.65
N VAL A 47 13.63 13.80 -8.56
CA VAL A 47 13.69 12.52 -7.85
C VAL A 47 13.43 12.72 -6.36
N GLY A 48 12.50 11.94 -5.79
CA GLY A 48 12.14 11.95 -4.38
C GLY A 48 12.39 10.61 -3.69
N GLY A 49 12.44 10.62 -2.36
CA GLY A 49 12.60 9.42 -1.53
C GLY A 49 11.38 9.19 -0.64
N GLY A 50 10.87 7.96 -0.59
CA GLY A 50 9.78 7.52 0.28
C GLY A 50 10.19 6.36 1.18
N TYR A 51 9.67 6.37 2.41
CA TYR A 51 10.00 5.44 3.48
C TYR A 51 8.74 5.01 4.21
N LEU A 52 8.72 3.77 4.68
CA LEU A 52 7.60 3.18 5.41
C LEU A 52 8.04 1.83 5.99
N THR A 53 7.28 1.31 6.95
CA THR A 53 7.43 -0.05 7.46
C THR A 53 6.23 -0.88 7.00
N ILE A 54 6.51 -2.04 6.39
CA ILE A 54 5.49 -3.02 6.02
C ILE A 54 5.52 -4.13 7.06
N GLU A 55 4.42 -4.36 7.77
CA GLU A 55 4.24 -5.49 8.67
C GLU A 55 3.28 -6.51 8.03
N ASN A 56 3.73 -7.76 7.97
CA ASN A 56 2.92 -8.88 7.52
C ASN A 56 2.58 -9.79 8.71
N PRO A 57 1.41 -9.59 9.35
CA PRO A 57 0.98 -10.42 10.46
C PRO A 57 0.46 -11.79 10.01
N ASN A 58 0.38 -12.05 8.70
CA ASN A 58 -0.22 -13.26 8.15
C ASN A 58 0.72 -14.47 8.30
N ALA A 59 0.15 -15.68 8.26
CA ALA A 59 0.91 -16.94 8.27
C ALA A 59 1.60 -17.23 6.93
N THR A 60 1.24 -16.51 5.87
CA THR A 60 1.82 -16.65 4.54
C THR A 60 2.64 -15.43 4.16
N ALA A 61 3.76 -15.66 3.47
CA ALA A 61 4.52 -14.57 2.86
C ALA A 61 3.70 -13.85 1.78
N ASP A 62 3.98 -12.56 1.60
CA ASP A 62 3.47 -11.70 0.54
C ASP A 62 4.65 -11.06 -0.21
N LYS A 63 4.37 -10.28 -1.25
CA LYS A 63 5.35 -9.58 -2.06
C LYS A 63 4.78 -8.24 -2.50
N LEU A 64 5.52 -7.16 -2.25
CA LEU A 64 5.22 -5.86 -2.86
C LEU A 64 5.69 -5.91 -4.31
N MET A 65 4.74 -5.86 -5.24
CA MET A 65 4.96 -6.00 -6.67
C MET A 65 5.29 -4.68 -7.35
N SER A 66 4.64 -3.60 -6.93
CA SER A 66 4.87 -2.27 -7.48
C SER A 66 4.31 -1.18 -6.56
N VAL A 67 4.76 0.04 -6.79
CA VAL A 67 4.24 1.24 -6.16
C VAL A 67 3.91 2.27 -7.24
N THR A 68 2.83 3.02 -7.06
CA THR A 68 2.45 4.09 -7.98
C THR A 68 2.18 5.40 -7.25
N TYR A 69 2.47 6.50 -7.93
CA TYR A 69 2.15 7.86 -7.52
C TYR A 69 1.79 8.68 -8.74
N ALA A 70 0.63 9.34 -8.75
CA ALA A 70 0.08 10.02 -9.94
C ALA A 70 0.97 11.16 -10.47
N LYS A 71 1.76 11.78 -9.59
CA LYS A 71 2.63 12.92 -9.92
C LYS A 71 4.11 12.57 -10.03
N ALA A 72 4.44 11.29 -10.19
CA ALA A 72 5.73 10.81 -10.65
C ALA A 72 5.57 10.03 -11.95
N SER A 73 6.62 9.94 -12.76
CA SER A 73 6.67 9.07 -13.93
C SER A 73 6.71 7.59 -13.54
N SER A 74 7.43 7.26 -12.46
CA SER A 74 7.44 5.92 -11.86
C SER A 74 7.83 5.97 -10.39
N VAL A 75 7.51 4.90 -9.66
CA VAL A 75 8.04 4.67 -8.30
C VAL A 75 8.74 3.31 -8.30
N GLN A 76 10.02 3.33 -7.93
CA GLN A 76 10.88 2.15 -7.91
C GLN A 76 11.19 1.74 -6.47
N ILE A 77 11.49 0.47 -6.26
CA ILE A 77 11.91 -0.04 -4.95
C ILE A 77 13.41 -0.26 -5.02
N HIS A 78 14.19 0.50 -4.25
CA HIS A 78 15.63 0.44 -4.29
C HIS A 78 16.19 -0.19 -3.02
N GLU A 79 17.30 -0.90 -3.16
CA GLU A 79 18.12 -1.40 -2.06
C GLU A 79 19.44 -0.64 -2.03
N MET A 80 19.89 -0.26 -0.83
CA MET A 80 21.27 0.13 -0.58
C MET A 80 22.03 -1.03 0.04
N LYS A 81 23.09 -1.49 -0.62
CA LYS A 81 23.96 -2.55 -0.08
C LYS A 81 25.44 -2.25 -0.35
N MET A 82 26.30 -2.82 0.48
CA MET A 82 27.74 -2.84 0.21
C MET A 82 28.03 -3.94 -0.81
N ASP A 83 28.78 -3.59 -1.84
CA ASP A 83 29.37 -4.51 -2.80
C ASP A 83 30.90 -4.27 -2.79
N GLY A 84 31.59 -5.09 -1.99
CA GLY A 84 32.96 -4.78 -1.54
C GLY A 84 33.01 -3.48 -0.75
N ASP A 85 33.85 -2.55 -1.19
CA ASP A 85 34.01 -1.22 -0.57
C ASP A 85 33.05 -0.15 -1.14
N LYS A 86 32.13 -0.52 -2.03
CA LYS A 86 31.22 0.43 -2.68
C LYS A 86 29.80 0.26 -2.16
N MET A 87 29.20 1.38 -1.77
CA MET A 87 27.76 1.44 -1.51
C MET A 87 27.02 1.54 -2.85
N ILE A 88 26.23 0.51 -3.18
CA ILE A 88 25.42 0.47 -4.39
C ILE A 88 23.95 0.71 -4.04
N MET A 89 23.29 1.48 -4.89
CA MET A 89 21.85 1.71 -4.87
C MET A 89 21.27 1.11 -6.16
N ARG A 90 20.28 0.22 -6.04
CA ARG A 90 19.73 -0.50 -7.20
C ARG A 90 18.24 -0.76 -7.04
N ASP A 91 17.50 -0.60 -8.14
CA ASP A 91 16.12 -1.07 -8.27
C ASP A 91 16.04 -2.60 -8.21
N ILE A 92 15.21 -3.11 -7.29
CA ILE A 92 14.99 -4.55 -7.08
C ILE A 92 13.67 -5.05 -7.68
N GLY A 93 12.84 -4.15 -8.23
CA GLY A 93 11.56 -4.45 -8.87
C GLY A 93 10.45 -4.86 -7.90
N THR A 94 10.67 -5.92 -7.13
CA THR A 94 9.72 -6.42 -6.13
C THR A 94 10.40 -6.62 -4.78
N LEU A 95 9.63 -6.54 -3.69
CA LEU A 95 10.13 -6.72 -2.34
C LEU A 95 9.37 -7.83 -1.64
N ALA A 96 10.08 -8.88 -1.23
CA ALA A 96 9.50 -9.98 -0.47
C ALA A 96 9.14 -9.52 0.95
N ILE A 97 7.94 -9.89 1.41
CA ILE A 97 7.45 -9.60 2.76
C ILE A 97 7.14 -10.93 3.46
N PRO A 98 8.12 -11.53 4.17
CA PRO A 98 7.96 -12.84 4.80
C PRO A 98 6.76 -12.89 5.77
N ALA A 99 6.23 -14.10 5.99
CA ALA A 99 5.18 -14.31 6.99
C ALA A 99 5.68 -13.89 8.38
N LYS A 100 4.77 -13.37 9.21
CA LYS A 100 5.06 -12.98 10.61
C LYS A 100 6.29 -12.08 10.76
N SER A 101 6.51 -11.19 9.79
CA SER A 101 7.70 -10.35 9.73
C SER A 101 7.36 -8.88 9.48
N LYS A 102 8.39 -8.04 9.61
CA LYS A 102 8.36 -6.66 9.18
C LYS A 102 9.52 -6.37 8.23
N VAL A 103 9.29 -5.50 7.26
CA VAL A 103 10.31 -5.00 6.33
C VAL A 103 10.32 -3.48 6.41
N GLU A 104 11.48 -2.91 6.72
CA GLU A 104 11.66 -1.48 6.89
C GLU A 104 12.24 -0.88 5.62
N LEU A 105 11.51 0.05 5.01
CA LEU A 105 12.02 0.93 3.98
C LEU A 105 12.49 2.22 4.66
N LYS A 106 13.80 2.37 4.86
CA LYS A 106 14.43 3.45 5.62
C LYS A 106 15.69 3.99 4.91
N PRO A 107 16.13 5.22 5.24
CA PRO A 107 17.39 5.74 4.70
C PRO A 107 18.55 4.79 4.96
N GLY A 108 19.34 4.47 3.93
CA GLY A 108 20.47 3.54 4.03
C GLY A 108 20.10 2.05 3.83
N GLY A 109 18.83 1.72 3.62
CA GLY A 109 18.38 0.35 3.32
C GLY A 109 17.44 0.31 2.11
N TYR A 110 16.35 -0.46 2.21
CA TYR A 110 15.29 -0.39 1.20
C TYR A 110 14.61 0.98 1.21
N HIS A 111 14.19 1.50 0.07
CA HIS A 111 13.44 2.75 -0.01
C HIS A 111 12.67 2.86 -1.33
N LEU A 112 11.66 3.72 -1.35
CA LEU A 112 10.95 4.08 -2.57
C LEU A 112 11.68 5.24 -3.24
N MET A 113 11.97 5.11 -4.53
CA MET A 113 12.52 6.18 -5.35
C MET A 113 11.42 6.67 -6.30
N LEU A 114 10.94 7.90 -6.08
CA LEU A 114 9.94 8.54 -6.94
C LEU A 114 10.67 9.24 -8.09
N MET A 115 10.51 8.75 -9.31
CA MET A 115 11.24 9.20 -10.49
C MET A 115 10.38 10.11 -11.36
N GLY A 116 10.97 11.20 -11.86
CA GLY A 116 10.28 12.12 -12.76
C GLY A 116 9.11 12.82 -12.07
N LEU A 117 9.37 13.39 -10.90
CA LEU A 117 8.39 14.22 -10.19
C LEU A 117 7.92 15.38 -11.08
N LYS A 118 6.60 15.50 -11.23
CA LYS A 118 5.96 16.58 -12.00
C LYS A 118 5.85 17.89 -11.21
N GLU A 119 5.95 17.80 -9.89
CA GLU A 119 5.93 18.92 -8.96
C GLU A 119 6.87 18.64 -7.79
N GLN A 120 7.29 19.70 -7.11
CA GLN A 120 8.07 19.62 -5.88
C GLN A 120 7.26 18.98 -4.76
N LEU A 121 7.89 18.13 -3.94
CA LEU A 121 7.33 17.66 -2.67
C LEU A 121 7.70 18.68 -1.58
N ASN A 122 6.72 19.43 -1.06
CA ASN A 122 6.97 20.45 -0.04
C ASN A 122 6.78 19.88 1.37
N ASP A 123 7.53 20.40 2.33
CA ASP A 123 7.35 20.03 3.74
C ASP A 123 5.91 20.34 4.20
N GLY A 124 5.27 19.38 4.88
CA GLY A 124 3.88 19.49 5.31
C GLY A 124 2.85 18.98 4.28
N ASP A 125 3.25 18.72 3.03
CA ASP A 125 2.37 18.08 2.05
C ASP A 125 2.05 16.63 2.46
N VAL A 126 1.02 16.05 1.83
CA VAL A 126 0.72 14.62 1.93
C VAL A 126 0.55 14.07 0.53
N ILE A 127 1.32 13.04 0.19
CA ILE A 127 1.19 12.31 -1.07
C ILE A 127 0.46 10.99 -0.86
N ALA A 128 -0.49 10.66 -1.72
CA ALA A 128 -1.15 9.36 -1.73
C ALA A 128 -0.44 8.43 -2.72
N VAL A 129 0.14 7.34 -2.23
CA VAL A 129 0.74 6.29 -3.06
C VAL A 129 -0.09 5.03 -2.98
N THR A 130 -0.06 4.21 -4.03
CA THR A 130 -0.69 2.89 -4.02
C THR A 130 0.39 1.82 -4.05
N LEU A 131 0.39 0.96 -3.03
CA LEU A 131 1.21 -0.24 -2.95
C LEU A 131 0.41 -1.41 -3.52
N GLN A 132 0.94 -2.10 -4.53
CA GLN A 132 0.34 -3.32 -5.08
C GLN A 132 1.07 -4.53 -4.51
N PHE A 133 0.39 -5.29 -3.67
CA PHE A 133 0.87 -6.58 -3.16
C PHE A 133 0.35 -7.73 -4.03
N GLU A 134 1.08 -8.84 -4.01
CA GLU A 134 0.71 -10.07 -4.71
C GLU A 134 -0.54 -10.71 -4.10
N LYS A 135 -0.67 -10.72 -2.77
CA LYS A 135 -1.80 -11.35 -2.05
C LYS A 135 -2.71 -10.34 -1.39
N ALA A 136 -2.17 -9.37 -0.66
CA ALA A 136 -2.97 -8.34 0.00
C ALA A 136 -3.68 -7.39 -0.98
N GLY A 137 -3.28 -7.38 -2.26
CA GLY A 137 -3.87 -6.52 -3.27
C GLY A 137 -3.40 -5.07 -3.16
N LYS A 138 -4.27 -4.12 -3.52
CA LYS A 138 -3.94 -2.68 -3.49
C LYS A 138 -4.12 -2.11 -2.10
N VAL A 139 -3.12 -1.39 -1.63
CA VAL A 139 -3.15 -0.65 -0.37
C VAL A 139 -2.78 0.80 -0.66
N GLU A 140 -3.69 1.72 -0.39
CA GLU A 140 -3.42 3.15 -0.48
C GLU A 140 -2.76 3.64 0.80
N VAL A 141 -1.72 4.45 0.66
CA VAL A 141 -0.92 4.97 1.77
C VAL A 141 -0.73 6.45 1.59
N ASN A 142 -1.17 7.21 2.60
CA ASN A 142 -0.87 8.63 2.72
C ASN A 142 0.50 8.79 3.37
N MET A 143 1.43 9.40 2.64
CA MET A 143 2.79 9.67 3.08
C MET A 143 2.94 11.17 3.33
N PRO A 144 2.97 11.64 4.59
CA PRO A 144 3.37 13.01 4.89
C PRO A 144 4.78 13.28 4.36
N VAL A 145 4.95 14.43 3.73
CA VAL A 145 6.23 14.93 3.25
C VAL A 145 6.90 15.67 4.40
N ARG A 146 8.15 15.29 4.71
CA ARG A 146 8.93 15.85 5.80
C ARG A 146 10.24 16.42 5.28
N ALA A 147 10.63 17.58 5.81
CA ALA A 147 11.93 18.17 5.58
C ALA A 147 13.05 17.17 5.95
N MET A 148 14.15 17.27 5.20
CA MET A 148 15.39 16.60 5.58
C MET A 148 15.84 17.18 6.92
N SER A 149 15.68 16.42 8.02
CA SER A 149 16.48 16.68 9.21
C SER A 149 17.93 16.56 8.76
N HIS A 150 18.65 17.67 8.73
CA HIS A 150 20.08 17.68 8.47
C HIS A 150 20.71 16.77 9.52
N GLY A 151 21.07 15.55 9.14
CA GLY A 151 21.97 14.75 9.95
C GLY A 151 23.20 15.61 10.18
N LYS A 152 23.54 15.83 11.45
CA LYS A 152 24.78 16.52 11.84
C LYS A 152 25.90 16.08 10.90
N MET A 153 26.47 17.03 10.16
CA MET A 153 27.78 16.85 9.54
C MET A 153 28.74 16.53 10.68
N HIS A 154 29.06 15.25 10.86
CA HIS A 154 30.26 14.87 11.58
C HIS A 154 31.42 15.18 10.66
N ASN A 155 31.92 16.42 10.78
CA ASN A 155 33.20 16.82 10.27
C ASN A 155 34.26 16.07 11.08
N HIS A 156 34.96 15.12 10.45
CA HIS A 156 36.24 14.61 10.95
C HIS A 156 37.36 15.35 10.22
#